data_AF-A0A2M7DF07-F1
#
_entry.id   AF-A0A2M7DF07-F1
#
_cell.length_a   1.000
_cell.length_b   1.000
_cell.length_c   1.000
_cell.angle_alpha   90.00
_cell.angle_beta   90.00
_cell.angle_gamma   90.00
#
_symmetry.space_group_name_H-M   'P 1'
#
loop_
_entity.id
_entity.type
_entity.pdbx_description
1 polymer ?
#
loop_
_entity_poly.entity_id
_entity_poly.type
_entity_poly.pdbx_seq_one_letter_code
_entity_poly.pdbx_strand_id
1 'polypeptide(L)'
;MSYLHEELLDIKSKINDEIITTEKIVLKYKALTKPISPENAIGRVSRMDAINNKSVHDSALLKAETKVKHLHLATEKIEDADFGVCRICKNQLPFGRILMMPQITNCVICSARM
;
A
#
# COMPACT_ATOMS: atom_id res chain seq x y z
N MET A 1 -17.54 10.72 -16.04
CA MET A 1 -16.95 9.58 -15.32
C MET A 1 -16.10 8.79 -16.29
N SER A 2 -14.90 8.40 -15.90
CA SER A 2 -13.88 7.80 -16.79
C SER A 2 -14.02 6.28 -16.96
N TYR A 3 -14.87 5.63 -16.17
CA TYR A 3 -15.09 4.17 -16.15
C TYR A 3 -16.58 3.85 -16.21
N LEU A 4 -16.92 2.67 -16.76
CA LEU A 4 -18.26 2.12 -16.79
C LEU A 4 -18.70 1.64 -15.39
N HIS A 5 -20.01 1.48 -15.19
CA HIS A 5 -20.55 1.01 -13.91
C HIS A 5 -20.00 -0.37 -13.49
N GLU A 6 -19.89 -1.30 -14.44
CA GLU A 6 -19.33 -2.64 -14.20
C GLU A 6 -17.85 -2.57 -13.79
N GLU A 7 -17.05 -1.74 -14.47
CA GLU A 7 -15.64 -1.53 -14.13
C GLU A 7 -15.47 -0.98 -12.70
N LEU A 8 -16.35 -0.08 -12.27
CA LEU A 8 -16.29 0.48 -10.91
C LEU A 8 -16.61 -0.57 -9.83
N LEU A 9 -17.53 -1.51 -10.11
CA LEU A 9 -17.82 -2.62 -9.22
C LEU A 9 -16.60 -3.53 -9.04
N ASP A 10 -15.92 -3.86 -10.14
CA ASP A 10 -14.70 -4.66 -10.12
C ASP A 10 -13.59 -3.97 -9.32
N ILE A 11 -13.39 -2.67 -9.56
CA ILE A 11 -12.40 -1.87 -8.82
C ILE A 11 -12.73 -1.85 -7.32
N LYS A 12 -14.00 -1.67 -6.96
CA LYS A 12 -14.45 -1.66 -5.57
C LYS A 12 -14.21 -3.00 -4.88
N SER A 13 -14.54 -4.11 -5.53
CA SER A 13 -14.26 -5.44 -5.02
C SER A 13 -12.76 -5.61 -4.77
N LYS A 14 -11.95 -5.23 -5.77
CA LYS A 14 -10.51 -5.36 -5.72
C LYS A 14 -9.87 -4.50 -4.62
N ILE A 15 -10.37 -3.28 -4.39
CA ILE A 15 -9.90 -2.44 -3.29
C ILE A 15 -10.16 -3.12 -1.94
N ASN A 16 -11.36 -3.65 -1.72
CA ASN A 16 -11.71 -4.32 -0.46
C ASN A 16 -10.83 -5.55 -0.20
N ASP A 17 -10.63 -6.39 -1.21
CA ASP A 17 -9.74 -7.56 -1.10
C ASP A 17 -8.30 -7.16 -0.77
N GLU A 18 -7.83 -6.07 -1.39
CA GLU A 18 -6.49 -5.54 -1.18
C GLU A 18 -6.32 -4.91 0.22
N ILE A 19 -7.36 -4.25 0.75
CA ILE A 19 -7.38 -3.73 2.13
C ILE A 19 -7.24 -4.90 3.10
N ILE A 20 -8.10 -5.90 3.02
CA ILE A 20 -8.09 -7.07 3.92
C ILE A 20 -6.72 -7.76 3.91
N THR A 21 -6.17 -7.94 2.71
CA THR A 21 -4.85 -8.58 2.55
C THR A 21 -3.74 -7.72 3.14
N THR A 22 -3.76 -6.40 2.90
CA THR A 22 -2.72 -5.49 3.38
C THR A 22 -2.80 -5.29 4.91
N GLU A 23 -3.99 -5.26 5.50
CA GLU A 23 -4.18 -5.20 6.96
C GLU A 23 -3.59 -6.42 7.67
N LYS A 24 -3.77 -7.63 7.11
CA LYS A 24 -3.10 -8.85 7.62
C LYS A 24 -1.58 -8.70 7.58
N ILE A 25 -1.05 -8.11 6.53
CA ILE A 25 0.39 -7.84 6.39
C ILE A 25 0.86 -6.81 7.43
N VAL A 26 0.09 -5.76 7.68
CA VAL A 26 0.37 -4.76 8.73
C VAL A 26 0.43 -5.44 10.11
N LEU A 27 -0.55 -6.28 10.45
CA LEU A 27 -0.56 -7.02 11.72
C LEU A 27 0.67 -7.92 11.87
N LYS A 28 1.05 -8.63 10.80
CA LYS A 28 2.26 -9.46 10.77
C LYS A 28 3.51 -8.63 11.04
N TYR A 29 3.70 -7.50 10.35
CA TYR A 29 4.88 -6.67 10.55
C TYR A 29 4.89 -6.01 11.94
N LYS A 30 3.75 -5.58 12.49
CA LYS A 30 3.65 -5.09 13.88
C LYS A 30 4.15 -6.10 14.91
N ALA A 31 3.91 -7.39 14.67
CA ALA A 31 4.43 -8.44 15.54
C ALA A 31 5.95 -8.59 15.43
N LEU A 32 6.52 -8.42 14.22
CA LEU A 32 7.94 -8.55 13.93
C LEU A 32 8.77 -7.31 14.31
N THR A 33 8.13 -6.15 14.44
CA THR A 33 8.78 -4.88 14.78
C THR A 33 8.76 -4.55 16.27
N LYS A 34 8.38 -5.50 17.12
CA LYS A 34 8.41 -5.34 18.58
C LYS A 34 9.83 -5.01 19.06
N PRO A 35 9.98 -4.27 20.17
CA PRO A 35 11.29 -3.98 20.75
C PRO A 35 12.08 -5.26 21.03
N ILE A 36 13.38 -5.23 20.72
CA ILE A 36 14.29 -6.34 21.00
C ILE A 36 14.74 -6.20 22.45
N SER A 37 14.44 -7.20 23.28
CA SER A 37 14.83 -7.21 24.68
C SER A 37 16.35 -7.16 24.84
N PRO A 38 16.87 -6.46 25.87
CA PRO A 38 18.32 -6.34 26.13
C PRO A 38 18.95 -7.61 26.71
N GLU A 39 18.25 -8.75 26.72
CA GLU A 39 18.69 -9.99 27.37
C GLU A 39 19.97 -10.59 26.77
N ASN A 40 20.76 -11.23 27.64
CA ASN A 40 22.07 -11.78 27.33
C ASN A 40 22.03 -13.10 26.53
N ALA A 41 20.85 -13.68 26.29
CA ALA A 41 20.70 -15.01 25.68
C ALA A 41 20.88 -15.03 24.15
N ILE A 42 20.68 -13.90 23.46
CA ILE A 42 20.67 -13.82 21.99
C ILE A 42 22.06 -13.79 21.35
N GLY A 43 23.14 -13.56 22.13
CA GLY A 43 24.49 -13.40 21.59
C GLY A 43 24.68 -12.09 20.79
N ARG A 44 25.92 -11.61 20.66
CA ARG A 44 26.19 -10.28 20.07
C ARG A 44 25.87 -10.18 18.57
N VAL A 45 26.23 -11.22 17.78
CA VAL A 45 25.99 -11.25 16.33
C VAL A 45 24.50 -11.34 16.04
N SER A 46 23.79 -12.29 16.65
CA SER A 46 22.34 -12.44 16.44
C SER A 46 21.53 -11.27 16.99
N ARG A 47 22.03 -10.52 17.99
CA ARG A 47 21.44 -9.23 18.38
C ARG A 47 21.57 -8.20 17.26
N MET A 48 22.73 -8.12 16.61
CA MET A 48 22.94 -7.23 15.47
C MET A 48 21.99 -7.57 14.32
N ASP A 49 21.85 -8.85 14.00
CA ASP A 49 20.90 -9.33 12.97
C ASP A 49 19.46 -9.02 13.33
N ALA A 50 19.06 -9.21 14.59
CA ALA A 50 17.72 -8.86 15.06
C ALA A 50 17.43 -7.36 14.88
N ILE A 51 18.39 -6.48 15.18
CA ILE A 51 18.26 -5.03 14.99
C ILE A 51 18.09 -4.69 13.51
N ASN A 52 18.93 -5.28 12.66
CA ASN A 52 18.88 -5.04 11.22
C ASN A 52 17.53 -5.52 10.63
N ASN A 53 17.09 -6.73 10.99
CA ASN A 53 15.82 -7.28 10.54
C ASN A 53 14.63 -6.45 11.01
N LYS A 54 14.67 -5.96 12.26
CA LYS A 54 13.64 -5.05 12.78
C LYS A 54 13.56 -3.78 11.93
N SER A 55 14.69 -3.15 11.60
CA SER A 55 14.72 -1.94 10.76
C SER A 55 14.12 -2.17 9.36
N VAL A 56 14.40 -3.32 8.75
CA VAL A 56 13.80 -3.73 7.47
C VAL A 56 12.28 -3.92 7.61
N HIS A 57 11.83 -4.59 8.68
CA HIS A 57 10.41 -4.79 8.95
C HIS A 57 9.68 -3.49 9.30
N ASP A 58 10.32 -2.54 9.99
CA ASP A 58 9.77 -1.21 10.28
C ASP A 58 9.50 -0.44 8.97
N SER A 59 10.44 -0.50 8.04
CA SER A 59 10.28 0.11 6.71
C SER A 59 9.14 -0.54 5.91
N ALA A 60 9.01 -1.87 5.99
CA ALA A 60 7.93 -2.60 5.34
C ALA A 60 6.56 -2.30 5.99
N LEU A 61 6.51 -2.17 7.32
CA LEU A 61 5.32 -1.78 8.08
C LEU A 61 4.83 -0.40 7.64
N LEU A 62 5.71 0.60 7.58
CA LEU A 62 5.36 1.95 7.16
C LEU A 62 4.77 1.98 5.74
N LYS A 63 5.35 1.20 4.81
CA LYS A 63 4.83 1.07 3.44
C LYS A 63 3.44 0.43 3.42
N ALA A 64 3.24 -0.63 4.20
CA ALA A 64 1.96 -1.33 4.27
C ALA A 64 0.86 -0.43 4.90
N GLU A 65 1.16 0.29 5.97
CA GLU A 65 0.22 1.23 6.59
C GLU A 65 -0.14 2.39 5.65
N THR A 66 0.85 2.94 4.94
CA THR A 66 0.62 3.96 3.90
C THR A 66 -0.29 3.42 2.78
N LYS A 67 -0.05 2.17 2.35
CA LYS A 67 -0.90 1.52 1.34
C LYS A 67 -2.35 1.37 1.81
N VAL A 68 -2.59 0.91 3.04
CA VAL A 68 -3.94 0.80 3.61
C VAL A 68 -4.64 2.16 3.61
N LYS A 69 -3.96 3.22 4.07
CA LYS A 69 -4.50 4.58 4.05
C LYS A 69 -4.92 5.01 2.65
N HIS A 70 -4.07 4.77 1.64
CA HIS A 70 -4.40 5.14 0.27
C HIS A 70 -5.52 4.29 -0.33
N LEU A 71 -5.65 3.02 0.06
CA LEU A 71 -6.77 2.16 -0.36
C LEU A 71 -8.10 2.66 0.20
N HIS A 72 -8.16 3.06 1.47
CA HIS A 72 -9.36 3.69 2.04
C HIS A 72 -9.73 4.98 1.31
N LEU A 73 -8.76 5.84 1.03
CA LEU A 73 -8.98 7.05 0.24
C LEU A 73 -9.45 6.73 -1.18
N ALA A 74 -8.98 5.64 -1.79
CA ALA A 74 -9.45 5.20 -3.10
C ALA A 74 -10.92 4.74 -3.04
N THR A 75 -11.33 4.04 -1.98
CA THR A 75 -12.74 3.65 -1.75
C THR A 75 -13.65 4.88 -1.63
N GLU A 76 -13.23 5.88 -0.86
CA GLU A 76 -14.01 7.11 -0.67
C GLU A 76 -14.19 7.90 -1.97
N LYS A 77 -13.18 7.85 -2.85
CA LYS A 77 -13.13 8.65 -4.08
C LYS A 77 -13.56 7.91 -5.31
N ILE A 78 -13.96 6.64 -5.22
CA ILE A 78 -14.24 5.81 -6.41
C ILE A 78 -15.39 6.39 -7.27
N GLU A 79 -16.28 7.15 -6.65
CA GLU A 79 -17.43 7.81 -7.31
C GLU A 79 -17.10 9.25 -7.75
N ASP A 80 -15.92 9.78 -7.40
CA ASP A 80 -15.49 11.12 -7.80
C ASP A 80 -15.18 11.16 -9.31
N ALA A 81 -15.48 12.29 -9.94
CA ALA A 81 -15.20 12.50 -11.37
C ALA A 81 -13.69 12.42 -11.70
N ASP A 82 -12.82 12.73 -10.75
CA ASP A 82 -11.36 12.69 -10.87
C ASP A 82 -10.76 11.30 -10.55
N PHE A 83 -11.59 10.30 -10.21
CA PHE A 83 -11.08 8.96 -9.94
C PHE A 83 -10.40 8.36 -11.16
N GLY A 84 -9.24 7.75 -10.93
CA GLY A 84 -8.41 7.18 -11.98
C GLY A 84 -7.87 8.21 -12.98
N VAL A 85 -7.74 9.48 -12.58
CA VAL A 85 -7.05 10.51 -13.37
C VAL A 85 -5.69 10.81 -12.73
N CYS A 86 -4.64 10.90 -13.54
CA CYS A 86 -3.32 11.26 -13.06
C CYS A 86 -3.32 12.68 -12.48
N ARG A 87 -2.89 12.84 -11.23
CA ARG A 87 -2.85 14.16 -10.58
C ARG A 87 -1.98 15.20 -11.28
N ILE A 88 -0.94 14.75 -11.97
CA ILE A 88 0.06 15.60 -12.64
C ILE A 88 -0.36 15.94 -14.07
N CYS A 89 -0.41 14.95 -14.96
CA CYS A 89 -0.67 15.20 -16.38
C CYS A 89 -2.16 15.18 -16.76
N LYS A 90 -3.06 14.92 -15.80
CA LYS A 90 -4.52 14.87 -15.99
C LYS A 90 -5.03 13.84 -17.00
N ASN A 91 -4.18 12.92 -17.44
CA ASN A 91 -4.59 11.81 -18.30
C ASN A 91 -5.27 10.71 -17.48
N GLN A 92 -6.22 10.02 -18.10
CA GLN A 92 -6.87 8.84 -17.54
C GLN A 92 -5.85 7.70 -17.33
N LEU A 93 -5.97 7.03 -16.19
CA LEU A 93 -5.21 5.86 -15.84
C LEU A 93 -5.84 4.62 -16.48
N PRO A 94 -5.05 3.73 -17.11
CA PRO A 94 -5.58 2.51 -17.71
C PRO A 94 -6.32 1.66 -16.68
N PHE A 95 -7.49 1.12 -17.05
CA PHE A 95 -8.31 0.27 -16.18
C PHE A 95 -7.50 -0.87 -15.56
N GLY A 96 -6.77 -1.65 -16.37
CA GLY A 96 -5.94 -2.76 -15.87
C GLY A 96 -4.90 -2.35 -14.82
N ARG A 97 -4.45 -1.08 -14.84
CA ARG A 97 -3.53 -0.56 -13.83
C ARG A 97 -4.23 -0.21 -12.53
N ILE A 98 -5.43 0.35 -12.58
CA ILE A 98 -6.27 0.59 -11.40
C ILE A 98 -6.70 -0.75 -10.79
N LEU A 99 -7.05 -1.74 -11.61
CA LEU A 99 -7.38 -3.08 -11.11
C LEU A 99 -6.18 -3.75 -10.42
N MET A 100 -4.96 -3.56 -10.93
CA MET A 100 -3.76 -4.07 -10.27
C MET A 100 -3.40 -3.28 -9.00
N MET A 101 -3.50 -1.96 -9.03
CA MET A 101 -3.08 -1.06 -7.96
C MET A 101 -4.05 0.12 -7.83
N PRO A 102 -5.20 -0.06 -7.16
CA PRO A 102 -6.26 0.96 -7.15
C PRO A 102 -5.92 2.22 -6.35
N GLN A 103 -4.92 2.13 -5.47
CA GLN A 103 -4.45 3.23 -4.62
C GLN A 103 -3.55 4.25 -5.33
N ILE A 104 -3.21 4.05 -6.61
CA ILE A 104 -2.30 4.94 -7.34
C ILE A 104 -3.01 6.21 -7.80
N THR A 105 -2.29 7.33 -7.77
CA THR A 105 -2.83 8.64 -8.19
C THR A 105 -2.05 9.27 -9.34
N ASN A 106 -0.95 8.67 -9.77
CA ASN A 106 -0.05 9.19 -10.80
C ASN A 106 0.16 8.17 -11.92
N CYS A 107 0.27 8.63 -13.17
CA CYS A 107 0.60 7.78 -14.32
C CYS A 107 2.04 7.24 -14.20
N VAL A 108 2.38 6.16 -14.89
CA VAL A 108 3.72 5.55 -14.83
C VAL A 108 4.82 6.55 -15.22
N ILE A 109 4.55 7.35 -16.26
CA ILE A 109 5.47 8.36 -16.78
C ILE A 109 5.72 9.46 -15.74
N CYS A 110 4.66 9.93 -15.09
CA CYS A 110 4.74 10.97 -14.06
C CYS A 110 5.40 10.46 -12.78
N SER A 111 5.14 9.20 -12.39
CA SER A 111 5.78 8.60 -11.23
C SER A 111 7.27 8.35 -11.44
N ALA A 112 7.73 8.14 -12.67
CA ALA A 112 9.15 7.91 -12.98
C ALA A 112 9.99 9.19 -12.99
N ARG A 113 9.36 10.37 -12.93
CA ARG A 113 10.02 11.69 -12.94
C ARG A 113 10.12 12.32 -11.54
N MET A 114 9.78 11.56 -10.50
CA MET A 114 9.76 11.99 -9.10
C MET A 114 10.85 11.29 -8.28
#